data_AF-A0A7S3CE69-F1
#
_entry.id   AF-A0A7S3CE69-F1
#
_cell.length_a   1.000
_cell.length_b   1.000
_cell.length_c   1.000
_cell.angle_alpha   90.00
_cell.angle_beta   90.00
_cell.angle_gamma   90.00
#
_symmetry.space_group_name_H-M   'P 1'
#
loop_
_entity.id
_entity.type
_entity.pdbx_description
1 polymer ?
#
loop_
_entity_poly.entity_id
_entity_poly.type
_entity_poly.pdbx_seq_one_letter_code
_entity_poly.pdbx_strand_id
1 'polypeptide(L)'
;EHLRQLKRYNVGEDCPVFDGLYQFCKCYTGGSIGGAVKLNKGQNDVVINWAGGLHHAKRSEASGFCYVNDIVLAILELAKYHRRILYIDIDIHHGDGVEEAFYTTDRVMTVSFHKFGDYFPGTGGLEDIGYDKGKLYSLNCPLKDGIDDESYEQLFKPIMTKVMERYDPDAIVFQSGADSLSGDRLGCFNLSIKGHAECLKFMTTFGKPMLVLGGGGYTIRNVARCWAYETGCLLNVDLEDNLPQNDYIEYFGPEYRLHFTPSNMENQNEREYLEKVRNKILQNLQLIEPAPNVPFHNVPSDALELDERPDADLLDDDERGEGGAGDEKKKLWAGEVDGSYGEGEKPNRNVSDIEPSKRSSRNKTNGVEENGAG
;
A
#
# COMPACT_ATOMS: atom_id res chain seq x y z
N GLU A 1 21.59 -16.74 -19.33
CA GLU A 1 20.42 -17.25 -18.57
C GLU A 1 19.79 -16.18 -17.70
N HIS A 2 20.57 -15.47 -16.87
CA HIS A 2 20.07 -14.42 -15.97
C HIS A 2 19.25 -13.31 -16.65
N LEU A 3 19.70 -12.77 -17.79
CA LEU A 3 18.94 -11.76 -18.55
C LEU A 3 17.55 -12.26 -19.00
N ARG A 4 17.41 -13.56 -19.27
CA ARG A 4 16.10 -14.15 -19.62
C ARG A 4 15.20 -14.23 -18.39
N GLN A 5 15.75 -14.51 -17.21
CA GLN A 5 15.00 -14.52 -15.96
C GLN A 5 14.57 -13.12 -15.55
N LEU A 6 15.45 -12.13 -15.62
CA LEU A 6 15.11 -10.72 -15.35
C LEU A 6 13.94 -10.26 -16.22
N LYS A 7 13.99 -10.53 -17.53
CA LYS A 7 12.86 -10.24 -18.43
C LYS A 7 11.60 -11.04 -18.09
N ARG A 8 11.73 -12.32 -17.71
CA ARG A 8 10.60 -13.18 -17.36
C ARG A 8 9.86 -12.71 -16.10
N TYR A 9 10.60 -12.21 -15.12
CA TYR A 9 10.07 -11.77 -13.83
C TYR A 9 9.84 -10.25 -13.76
N ASN A 10 9.92 -9.57 -14.91
CA ASN A 10 9.75 -8.12 -15.03
C ASN A 10 10.65 -7.30 -14.06
N VAL A 11 11.89 -7.76 -13.86
CA VAL A 11 12.90 -7.07 -13.05
C VAL A 11 13.86 -6.35 -14.01
N GLY A 12 13.92 -5.03 -13.96
CA GLY A 12 14.60 -4.19 -14.94
C GLY A 12 14.45 -2.70 -14.69
N GLU A 13 13.67 -2.01 -15.53
CA GLU A 13 13.54 -0.54 -15.52
C GLU A 13 12.80 -0.06 -14.25
N ASP A 14 11.50 -0.31 -14.17
CA ASP A 14 10.68 0.14 -13.02
C ASP A 14 10.92 -0.72 -11.77
N CYS A 15 11.42 -1.95 -11.91
CA CYS A 15 11.75 -2.83 -10.79
C CYS A 15 13.25 -3.17 -10.81
N PRO A 16 14.13 -2.25 -10.40
CA PRO A 16 15.58 -2.42 -10.52
C PRO A 16 16.15 -3.48 -9.57
N VAL A 17 17.27 -4.07 -9.98
CA VAL A 17 18.10 -4.85 -9.05
C VAL A 17 18.95 -3.90 -8.22
N PHE A 18 18.91 -4.04 -6.90
CA PHE A 18 19.76 -3.29 -5.98
C PHE A 18 20.28 -4.18 -4.85
N ASP A 19 21.39 -3.77 -4.23
CA ASP A 19 21.99 -4.51 -3.12
C ASP A 19 21.03 -4.56 -1.93
N GLY A 20 20.78 -5.76 -1.42
CA GLY A 20 19.84 -5.98 -0.34
C GLY A 20 18.38 -6.12 -0.76
N LEU A 21 18.05 -6.16 -2.06
CA LEU A 21 16.67 -6.35 -2.57
C LEU A 21 15.90 -7.46 -1.84
N TYR A 22 16.49 -8.64 -1.69
CA TYR A 22 15.82 -9.74 -0.99
C TYR A 22 15.61 -9.48 0.51
N GLN A 23 16.55 -8.78 1.16
CA GLN A 23 16.39 -8.39 2.57
C GLN A 23 15.28 -7.36 2.73
N PHE A 24 15.23 -6.36 1.83
CA PHE A 24 14.14 -5.41 1.73
C PHE A 24 12.78 -6.14 1.62
N CYS A 25 12.66 -7.10 0.69
CA CYS A 25 11.47 -7.94 0.55
C CYS A 25 11.08 -8.67 1.83
N LYS A 26 12.04 -9.31 2.49
CA LYS A 26 11.77 -10.04 3.74
C LYS A 26 11.32 -9.12 4.87
N CYS A 27 11.91 -7.93 4.99
CA CYS A 27 11.59 -7.00 6.08
C CYS A 27 10.13 -6.55 6.03
N TYR A 28 9.68 -5.98 4.90
CA TYR A 28 8.30 -5.51 4.82
C TYR A 28 7.29 -6.67 4.84
N THR A 29 7.63 -7.80 4.20
CA THR A 29 6.75 -8.98 4.16
C THR A 29 6.60 -9.60 5.55
N GLY A 30 7.71 -9.70 6.30
CA GLY A 30 7.70 -10.21 7.68
C GLY A 30 6.86 -9.34 8.61
N GLY A 31 6.91 -8.01 8.44
CA GLY A 31 6.05 -7.07 9.18
C GLY A 31 4.56 -7.33 8.95
N SER A 32 4.13 -7.46 7.69
CA SER A 32 2.72 -7.67 7.34
C SER A 32 2.20 -9.04 7.79
N ILE A 33 2.98 -10.11 7.61
CA ILE A 33 2.62 -11.46 8.10
C ILE A 33 2.59 -11.48 9.63
N GLY A 34 3.61 -10.91 10.29
CA GLY A 34 3.66 -10.82 11.75
C GLY A 34 2.49 -10.04 12.34
N GLY A 35 2.09 -8.95 11.68
CA GLY A 35 0.91 -8.19 12.05
C GLY A 35 -0.39 -8.99 11.90
N ALA A 36 -0.55 -9.71 10.80
CA ALA A 36 -1.69 -10.62 10.62
C ALA A 36 -1.75 -11.73 11.70
N VAL A 37 -0.60 -12.29 12.09
CA VAL A 37 -0.52 -13.27 13.20
C VAL A 37 -0.97 -12.65 14.53
N LYS A 38 -0.52 -11.42 14.85
CA LYS A 38 -0.95 -10.71 16.06
C LYS A 38 -2.46 -10.46 16.09
N LEU A 39 -3.05 -10.08 14.96
CA LEU A 39 -4.50 -9.90 14.82
C LEU A 39 -5.26 -11.22 14.99
N ASN A 40 -4.82 -12.29 14.31
CA ASN A 40 -5.43 -13.64 14.44
C ASN A 40 -5.42 -14.15 15.88
N LYS A 41 -4.35 -13.88 16.63
CA LYS A 41 -4.21 -14.26 18.04
C LYS A 41 -4.96 -13.34 19.00
N GLY A 42 -5.63 -12.29 18.50
CA GLY A 42 -6.34 -11.31 19.32
C GLY A 42 -5.43 -10.52 20.27
N GLN A 43 -4.15 -10.38 19.92
CA GLN A 43 -3.17 -9.66 20.76
C GLN A 43 -3.27 -8.14 20.60
N ASN A 44 -3.78 -7.67 19.46
CA ASN A 44 -3.92 -6.27 19.12
C ASN A 44 -5.21 -6.07 18.31
N ASP A 45 -5.86 -4.92 18.49
CA ASP A 45 -7.01 -4.53 17.65
C ASP A 45 -6.55 -3.95 16.31
N VAL A 46 -5.44 -3.22 16.32
CA VAL A 46 -4.81 -2.61 15.14
C VAL A 46 -3.32 -2.91 15.12
N VAL A 47 -2.78 -3.26 13.96
CA VAL A 47 -1.33 -3.39 13.75
C VAL A 47 -0.93 -2.56 12.53
N ILE A 48 0.21 -1.87 12.63
CA ILE A 48 0.74 -0.98 11.59
C ILE A 48 2.04 -1.56 11.02
N ASN A 49 2.17 -1.55 9.69
CA ASN A 49 3.44 -1.77 9.00
C ASN A 49 3.57 -0.83 7.79
N TRP A 50 4.12 0.36 8.03
CA TRP A 50 4.35 1.37 6.99
C TRP A 50 5.35 0.94 5.91
N ALA A 51 6.20 -0.05 6.18
CA ALA A 51 7.12 -0.57 5.17
C ALA A 51 6.43 -1.48 4.13
N GLY A 52 5.27 -2.03 4.47
CA GLY A 52 4.46 -2.90 3.60
C GLY A 52 3.52 -2.11 2.69
N GLY A 53 2.58 -2.82 2.07
CA GLY A 53 1.58 -2.21 1.17
C GLY A 53 1.98 -2.28 -0.31
N LEU A 54 2.83 -3.22 -0.70
CA LEU A 54 3.37 -3.33 -2.06
C LEU A 54 2.38 -4.08 -2.98
N HIS A 55 1.30 -3.38 -3.36
CA HIS A 55 0.11 -3.95 -3.98
C HIS A 55 0.23 -4.39 -5.45
N HIS A 56 1.27 -3.96 -6.18
CA HIS A 56 1.42 -4.25 -7.61
C HIS A 56 2.11 -5.60 -7.88
N ALA A 57 2.80 -6.18 -6.90
CA ALA A 57 3.53 -7.43 -7.09
C ALA A 57 2.55 -8.56 -7.48
N LYS A 58 2.91 -9.31 -8.52
CA LYS A 58 2.11 -10.41 -9.06
C LYS A 58 2.59 -11.75 -8.55
N ARG A 59 1.85 -12.82 -8.87
CA ARG A 59 2.22 -14.19 -8.47
C ARG A 59 3.59 -14.62 -8.98
N SER A 60 4.01 -14.12 -10.15
CA SER A 60 5.22 -14.60 -10.83
C SER A 60 5.99 -13.51 -11.57
N GLU A 61 5.79 -12.24 -11.21
CA GLU A 61 6.56 -11.11 -11.73
C GLU A 61 6.46 -9.90 -10.79
N ALA A 62 7.50 -9.06 -10.82
CA ALA A 62 7.49 -7.75 -10.19
C ALA A 62 6.71 -6.75 -11.04
N SER A 63 6.16 -5.69 -10.44
CA SER A 63 5.47 -4.63 -11.16
C SER A 63 5.40 -3.38 -10.29
N GLY A 64 5.47 -2.18 -10.86
CA GLY A 64 5.24 -0.91 -10.15
C GLY A 64 6.05 -0.79 -8.84
N PHE A 65 7.36 -0.99 -8.89
CA PHE A 65 8.26 -1.00 -7.73
C PHE A 65 8.06 -2.16 -6.72
N CYS A 66 7.10 -3.06 -6.96
CA CYS A 66 6.72 -4.13 -6.05
C CYS A 66 7.25 -5.50 -6.50
N TYR A 67 7.91 -6.23 -5.60
CA TYR A 67 8.54 -7.53 -5.90
C TYR A 67 7.83 -8.73 -5.25
N VAL A 68 7.42 -8.57 -3.99
CA VAL A 68 6.65 -9.56 -3.22
C VAL A 68 5.42 -8.85 -2.68
N ASN A 69 4.24 -9.45 -2.88
CA ASN A 69 2.98 -8.89 -2.44
C ASN A 69 2.73 -9.28 -0.98
N ASP A 70 3.18 -8.45 -0.05
CA ASP A 70 3.04 -8.69 1.39
C ASP A 70 1.58 -8.63 1.86
N ILE A 71 0.75 -7.84 1.18
CA ILE A 71 -0.68 -7.72 1.44
C ILE A 71 -1.37 -9.07 1.21
N VAL A 72 -1.13 -9.70 0.05
CA VAL A 72 -1.70 -11.02 -0.28
C VAL A 72 -1.29 -12.06 0.76
N LEU A 73 -0.03 -12.06 1.18
CA LEU A 73 0.47 -12.98 2.19
C LEU A 73 -0.16 -12.73 3.57
N ALA A 74 -0.34 -11.48 3.97
CA ALA A 74 -1.04 -11.11 5.20
C ALA A 74 -2.53 -11.51 5.17
N ILE A 75 -3.23 -11.28 4.04
CA ILE A 75 -4.62 -11.70 3.87
C ILE A 75 -4.76 -13.23 3.93
N LEU A 76 -3.83 -13.98 3.34
CA LEU A 76 -3.81 -15.44 3.45
C LEU A 76 -3.61 -15.92 4.90
N GLU A 77 -2.81 -15.21 5.70
CA GLU A 77 -2.67 -15.48 7.13
C GLU A 77 -3.97 -15.17 7.88
N LEU A 78 -4.59 -14.00 7.65
CA LEU A 78 -5.88 -13.65 8.25
C LEU A 78 -6.98 -14.66 7.87
N ALA A 79 -6.98 -15.16 6.64
CA ALA A 79 -7.95 -16.15 6.15
C ALA A 79 -7.90 -17.51 6.86
N LYS A 80 -6.92 -17.76 7.73
CA LYS A 80 -6.92 -18.92 8.62
C LYS A 80 -8.01 -18.80 9.70
N TYR A 81 -8.27 -17.59 10.20
CA TYR A 81 -9.19 -17.34 11.32
C TYR A 81 -10.44 -16.55 10.93
N HIS A 82 -10.31 -15.69 9.92
CA HIS A 82 -11.37 -14.80 9.44
C HIS A 82 -12.03 -15.38 8.19
N ARG A 83 -13.36 -15.42 8.17
CA ARG A 83 -14.12 -15.95 7.03
C ARG A 83 -14.12 -14.96 5.88
N ARG A 84 -14.29 -13.68 6.20
CA ARG A 84 -14.32 -12.57 5.25
C ARG A 84 -13.29 -11.52 5.64
N ILE A 85 -12.42 -11.19 4.70
CA ILE A 85 -11.43 -10.12 4.85
C ILE A 85 -11.77 -9.01 3.86
N LEU A 86 -11.86 -7.78 4.36
CA LEU A 86 -12.01 -6.60 3.52
C LEU A 86 -10.63 -5.98 3.29
N TYR A 87 -10.25 -5.85 2.02
CA TYR A 87 -9.10 -5.07 1.60
C TYR A 87 -9.56 -3.71 1.07
N ILE A 88 -8.98 -2.63 1.61
CA ILE A 88 -9.26 -1.25 1.23
C ILE A 88 -7.95 -0.63 0.76
N ASP A 89 -8.00 0.03 -0.40
CA ASP A 89 -6.84 0.62 -1.05
C ASP A 89 -7.14 2.08 -1.44
N ILE A 90 -6.39 3.01 -0.82
CA ILE A 90 -6.47 4.46 -1.08
C ILE A 90 -5.21 5.02 -1.74
N ASP A 91 -4.33 4.16 -2.24
CA ASP A 91 -3.27 4.54 -3.18
C ASP A 91 -3.86 5.16 -4.44
N ILE A 92 -3.13 6.05 -5.10
CA ILE A 92 -3.62 6.62 -6.35
C ILE A 92 -3.66 5.58 -7.49
N HIS A 93 -2.85 4.52 -7.39
CA HIS A 93 -2.82 3.44 -8.36
C HIS A 93 -3.80 2.34 -7.98
N HIS A 94 -4.37 1.67 -8.99
CA HIS A 94 -5.22 0.51 -8.73
C HIS A 94 -4.42 -0.62 -8.08
N GLY A 95 -4.95 -1.17 -6.98
CA GLY A 95 -4.41 -2.31 -6.22
C GLY A 95 -4.50 -3.66 -6.95
N ASP A 96 -3.97 -3.69 -8.17
CA ASP A 96 -4.20 -4.73 -9.16
C ASP A 96 -3.62 -6.10 -8.80
N GLY A 97 -2.48 -6.16 -8.10
CA GLY A 97 -1.90 -7.43 -7.64
C GLY A 97 -2.73 -8.12 -6.56
N VAL A 98 -3.34 -7.33 -5.67
CA VAL A 98 -4.23 -7.85 -4.61
C VAL A 98 -5.58 -8.25 -5.21
N GLU A 99 -6.14 -7.42 -6.08
CA GLU A 99 -7.37 -7.75 -6.82
C GLU A 99 -7.21 -9.05 -7.63
N GLU A 100 -6.13 -9.18 -8.41
CA GLU A 100 -5.87 -10.39 -9.22
C GLU A 100 -5.75 -11.65 -8.35
N ALA A 101 -5.08 -11.56 -7.20
CA ALA A 101 -4.88 -12.70 -6.30
C ALA A 101 -6.20 -13.25 -5.74
N PHE A 102 -7.22 -12.40 -5.57
CA PHE A 102 -8.50 -12.76 -4.97
C PHE A 102 -9.71 -12.65 -5.91
N TYR A 103 -9.47 -12.43 -7.20
CA TYR A 103 -10.49 -12.15 -8.22
C TYR A 103 -11.60 -13.22 -8.35
N THR A 104 -11.36 -14.44 -7.87
CA THR A 104 -12.25 -15.60 -8.01
C THR A 104 -12.81 -16.13 -6.68
N THR A 105 -12.67 -15.38 -5.59
CA THR A 105 -13.16 -15.77 -4.26
C THR A 105 -14.07 -14.70 -3.65
N ASP A 106 -15.09 -15.13 -2.90
CA ASP A 106 -15.99 -14.29 -2.10
C ASP A 106 -15.45 -14.04 -0.67
N ARG A 107 -14.45 -14.82 -0.24
CA ARG A 107 -13.80 -14.68 1.08
C ARG A 107 -12.97 -13.41 1.27
N VAL A 108 -12.62 -12.73 0.18
CA VAL A 108 -11.90 -11.45 0.23
C VAL A 108 -12.62 -10.48 -0.68
N MET A 109 -12.99 -9.32 -0.15
CA MET A 109 -13.51 -8.22 -0.95
C MET A 109 -12.40 -7.18 -1.13
N THR A 110 -12.12 -6.80 -2.38
CA THR A 110 -11.17 -5.72 -2.70
C THR A 110 -11.92 -4.46 -3.05
N VAL A 111 -11.56 -3.33 -2.43
CA VAL A 111 -12.15 -2.02 -2.70
C VAL A 111 -11.03 -1.02 -2.95
N SER A 112 -10.92 -0.50 -4.17
CA SER A 112 -9.84 0.42 -4.56
C SER A 112 -10.38 1.74 -5.11
N PHE A 113 -9.76 2.85 -4.70
CA PHE A 113 -10.10 4.21 -5.10
C PHE A 113 -8.89 4.88 -5.78
N HIS A 114 -8.87 4.90 -7.10
CA HIS A 114 -7.66 5.17 -7.86
C HIS A 114 -7.92 6.02 -9.10
N LYS A 115 -6.86 6.65 -9.61
CA LYS A 115 -6.90 7.29 -10.92
C LYS A 115 -7.06 6.23 -12.01
N PHE A 116 -7.99 6.45 -12.93
CA PHE A 116 -8.24 5.55 -14.05
C PHE A 116 -8.30 6.28 -15.39
N GLY A 117 -7.78 5.65 -16.43
CA GLY A 117 -7.55 6.25 -17.75
C GLY A 117 -6.14 5.92 -18.23
N ASP A 118 -5.53 6.80 -19.02
CA ASP A 118 -4.11 6.70 -19.44
C ASP A 118 -3.18 6.87 -18.21
N TYR A 119 -3.15 5.85 -17.35
CA TYR A 119 -2.44 5.81 -16.07
C TYR A 119 -2.10 4.37 -15.68
N PHE A 120 -1.00 4.19 -14.96
CA PHE A 120 -0.59 2.88 -14.45
C PHE A 120 -1.56 2.40 -13.35
N PRO A 121 -1.90 1.10 -13.25
CA PRO A 121 -1.48 -0.04 -14.08
C PRO A 121 -2.36 -0.30 -15.32
N GLY A 122 -3.39 0.51 -15.56
CA GLY A 122 -4.32 0.36 -16.68
C GLY A 122 -5.48 -0.63 -16.45
N THR A 123 -5.62 -1.15 -15.24
CA THR A 123 -6.76 -1.97 -14.76
C THR A 123 -7.59 -1.20 -13.72
N GLY A 124 -8.69 -1.77 -13.22
CA GLY A 124 -9.54 -1.12 -12.21
C GLY A 124 -10.72 -0.34 -12.82
N GLY A 125 -11.19 -0.78 -13.97
CA GLY A 125 -12.38 -0.18 -14.59
C GLY A 125 -13.64 -0.43 -13.74
N LEU A 126 -14.65 0.43 -13.91
CA LEU A 126 -15.92 0.30 -13.18
C LEU A 126 -16.66 -1.04 -13.43
N GLU A 127 -16.37 -1.71 -14.55
CA GLU A 127 -16.94 -3.01 -14.90
C GLU A 127 -16.05 -4.20 -14.48
N ASP A 128 -14.86 -3.94 -13.93
CA ASP A 128 -13.99 -4.96 -13.34
C ASP A 128 -14.54 -5.31 -11.96
N ILE A 129 -15.41 -6.32 -11.93
CA ILE A 129 -16.21 -6.67 -10.73
C ILE A 129 -15.88 -8.06 -10.18
N GLY A 130 -14.75 -8.67 -10.56
CA GLY A 130 -14.41 -10.05 -10.18
C GLY A 130 -15.03 -11.10 -11.11
N TYR A 131 -14.67 -12.36 -10.89
CA TYR A 131 -15.05 -13.49 -11.73
C TYR A 131 -15.47 -14.71 -10.90
N ASP A 132 -16.27 -15.60 -11.48
CA ASP A 132 -16.78 -16.81 -10.82
C ASP A 132 -17.40 -16.48 -9.44
N LYS A 133 -16.96 -17.14 -8.36
CA LYS A 133 -17.42 -16.86 -6.99
C LYS A 133 -17.02 -15.47 -6.48
N GLY A 134 -15.95 -14.88 -7.02
CA GLY A 134 -15.50 -13.52 -6.68
C GLY A 134 -16.26 -12.42 -7.40
N LYS A 135 -17.21 -12.75 -8.27
CA LYS A 135 -18.03 -11.74 -8.94
C LYS A 135 -18.83 -10.93 -7.93
N LEU A 136 -18.79 -9.60 -8.07
CA LEU A 136 -19.27 -8.56 -7.14
C LEU A 136 -18.41 -8.34 -5.89
N TYR A 137 -17.30 -9.05 -5.72
CA TYR A 137 -16.38 -8.89 -4.58
C TYR A 137 -15.10 -8.09 -4.92
N SER A 138 -14.98 -7.60 -6.16
CA SER A 138 -14.01 -6.58 -6.53
C SER A 138 -14.75 -5.29 -6.86
N LEU A 139 -14.46 -4.21 -6.14
CA LEU A 139 -15.13 -2.92 -6.27
C LEU A 139 -14.11 -1.85 -6.61
N ASN A 140 -14.23 -1.30 -7.81
CA ASN A 140 -13.31 -0.30 -8.32
C ASN A 140 -14.00 1.06 -8.44
N CYS A 141 -13.37 2.08 -7.85
CA CYS A 141 -13.79 3.48 -7.94
C CYS A 141 -12.79 4.23 -8.85
N PRO A 142 -12.99 4.19 -10.18
CA PRO A 142 -12.15 4.95 -11.10
C PRO A 142 -12.39 6.46 -10.95
N LEU A 143 -11.31 7.22 -10.87
CA LEU A 143 -11.31 8.67 -10.65
C LEU A 143 -10.45 9.40 -11.68
N LYS A 144 -10.70 10.70 -11.81
CA LYS A 144 -9.93 11.65 -12.62
C LYS A 144 -9.02 12.51 -11.74
N ASP A 145 -8.21 13.34 -12.38
CA ASP A 145 -7.26 14.23 -11.72
C ASP A 145 -7.93 15.22 -10.75
N GLY A 146 -7.18 15.60 -9.73
CA GLY A 146 -7.49 16.73 -8.87
C GLY A 146 -8.62 16.50 -7.87
N ILE A 147 -9.03 15.25 -7.59
CA ILE A 147 -10.03 14.99 -6.55
C ILE A 147 -9.60 15.63 -5.21
N ASP A 148 -10.53 16.35 -4.61
CA ASP A 148 -10.36 17.04 -3.32
C ASP A 148 -10.94 16.23 -2.15
N ASP A 149 -10.63 16.67 -0.92
CA ASP A 149 -11.05 16.02 0.32
C ASP A 149 -12.57 15.82 0.40
N GLU A 150 -13.35 16.86 0.06
CA GLU A 150 -14.81 16.83 0.15
C GLU A 150 -15.41 15.81 -0.82
N SER A 151 -14.94 15.83 -2.07
CA SER A 151 -15.39 14.90 -3.12
C SER A 151 -15.02 13.46 -2.79
N TYR A 152 -13.80 13.25 -2.28
CA TYR A 152 -13.32 11.93 -1.89
C TYR A 152 -14.13 11.38 -0.71
N GLU A 153 -14.39 12.18 0.32
CA GLU A 153 -15.18 11.79 1.48
C GLU A 153 -16.64 11.45 1.09
N GLN A 154 -17.27 12.28 0.24
CA GLN A 154 -18.63 12.06 -0.27
C GLN A 154 -18.77 10.80 -1.13
N LEU A 155 -17.66 10.26 -1.62
CA LEU A 155 -17.60 8.99 -2.34
C LEU A 155 -17.28 7.83 -1.40
N PHE A 156 -16.21 7.96 -0.60
CA PHE A 156 -15.67 6.91 0.26
C PHE A 156 -16.67 6.48 1.32
N LYS A 157 -17.19 7.41 2.14
CA LYS A 157 -18.04 7.05 3.29
C LYS A 157 -19.31 6.31 2.89
N PRO A 158 -20.09 6.73 1.87
CA PRO A 158 -21.28 5.98 1.46
C PRO A 158 -20.98 4.58 0.92
N ILE A 159 -19.93 4.44 0.11
CA ILE A 159 -19.51 3.14 -0.45
C ILE A 159 -19.09 2.22 0.69
N MET A 160 -18.18 2.68 1.55
CA MET A 160 -17.65 1.87 2.64
C MET A 160 -18.71 1.53 3.70
N THR A 161 -19.65 2.43 3.99
CA THR A 161 -20.83 2.10 4.81
C THR A 161 -21.59 0.91 4.24
N LYS A 162 -21.84 0.92 2.92
CA LYS A 162 -22.58 -0.15 2.26
C LYS A 162 -21.77 -1.45 2.15
N VAL A 163 -20.46 -1.35 1.95
CA VAL A 163 -19.54 -2.49 2.02
C VAL A 163 -19.64 -3.15 3.40
N MET A 164 -19.52 -2.38 4.48
CA MET A 164 -19.61 -2.92 5.84
C MET A 164 -20.98 -3.53 6.13
N GLU A 165 -22.06 -2.92 5.64
CA GLU A 165 -23.43 -3.45 5.79
C GLU A 165 -23.65 -4.79 5.06
N ARG A 166 -23.13 -4.92 3.82
CA ARG A 166 -23.41 -6.07 2.94
C ARG A 166 -22.41 -7.19 3.10
N TYR A 167 -21.13 -6.84 3.17
CA TYR A 167 -20.05 -7.78 3.27
C TYR A 167 -19.80 -8.22 4.71
N ASP A 168 -19.97 -7.34 5.71
CA ASP A 168 -19.71 -7.61 7.14
C ASP A 168 -18.39 -8.38 7.35
N PRO A 169 -17.23 -7.77 7.05
CA PRO A 169 -15.93 -8.46 7.17
C PRO A 169 -15.60 -8.76 8.64
N ASP A 170 -14.80 -9.81 8.85
CA ASP A 170 -14.29 -10.18 10.17
C ASP A 170 -12.96 -9.48 10.49
N ALA A 171 -12.21 -9.07 9.47
CA ALA A 171 -10.96 -8.32 9.57
C ALA A 171 -10.79 -7.38 8.37
N ILE A 172 -10.01 -6.30 8.55
CA ILE A 172 -9.73 -5.29 7.54
C ILE A 172 -8.21 -5.24 7.28
N VAL A 173 -7.82 -5.15 6.02
CA VAL A 173 -6.48 -4.73 5.61
C VAL A 173 -6.62 -3.39 4.88
N PHE A 174 -6.00 -2.36 5.43
CA PHE A 174 -6.08 -0.99 4.93
C PHE A 174 -4.72 -0.58 4.37
N GLN A 175 -4.62 -0.45 3.05
CA GLN A 175 -3.44 0.09 2.37
C GLN A 175 -3.58 1.62 2.34
N SER A 176 -2.57 2.32 2.87
CA SER A 176 -2.58 3.77 3.04
C SER A 176 -1.55 4.45 2.13
N GLY A 177 -1.62 4.14 0.83
CA GLY A 177 -0.77 4.76 -0.19
C GLY A 177 -0.87 6.29 -0.14
N ALA A 178 0.26 6.95 0.04
CA ALA A 178 0.38 8.39 0.26
C ALA A 178 0.65 9.19 -1.03
N ASP A 179 0.69 8.53 -2.20
CA ASP A 179 0.78 9.18 -3.51
C ASP A 179 -0.56 9.74 -4.01
N SER A 180 -1.67 9.46 -3.33
CA SER A 180 -2.95 10.14 -3.51
C SER A 180 -2.98 11.55 -2.87
N LEU A 181 -1.93 11.95 -2.16
CA LEU A 181 -1.80 13.28 -1.58
C LEU A 181 -1.50 14.36 -2.63
N SER A 182 -1.96 15.57 -2.34
CA SER A 182 -1.65 16.76 -3.13
C SER A 182 -0.13 17.04 -3.16
N GLY A 183 0.37 17.35 -4.36
CA GLY A 183 1.78 17.65 -4.58
C GLY A 183 2.71 16.43 -4.53
N ASP A 184 2.18 15.21 -4.67
CA ASP A 184 2.98 14.04 -4.94
C ASP A 184 3.77 14.17 -6.28
N ARG A 185 4.89 13.47 -6.42
CA ARG A 185 5.73 13.55 -7.63
C ARG A 185 5.17 12.76 -8.81
N LEU A 186 4.42 11.69 -8.56
CA LEU A 186 3.82 10.82 -9.57
C LEU A 186 2.30 10.91 -9.57
N GLY A 187 1.71 11.09 -8.39
CA GLY A 187 0.28 11.26 -8.20
C GLY A 187 -0.24 12.61 -8.69
N CYS A 188 -1.52 12.63 -9.06
CA CYS A 188 -2.22 13.82 -9.53
C CYS A 188 -3.62 13.98 -8.90
N PHE A 189 -3.77 13.51 -7.66
CA PHE A 189 -4.88 13.87 -6.78
C PHE A 189 -4.55 15.14 -5.98
N ASN A 190 -5.54 15.66 -5.26
CA ASN A 190 -5.41 16.90 -4.49
C ASN A 190 -5.85 16.71 -3.02
N LEU A 191 -5.59 15.55 -2.43
CA LEU A 191 -5.94 15.26 -1.04
C LEU A 191 -5.00 15.96 -0.04
N SER A 192 -5.55 16.46 1.05
CA SER A 192 -4.78 16.85 2.22
C SER A 192 -4.48 15.63 3.10
N ILE A 193 -3.54 15.79 4.03
CA ILE A 193 -3.28 14.79 5.08
C ILE A 193 -4.54 14.48 5.90
N LYS A 194 -5.41 15.48 6.13
CA LYS A 194 -6.64 15.30 6.89
C LYS A 194 -7.69 14.53 6.09
N GLY A 195 -7.87 14.85 4.82
CA GLY A 195 -8.81 14.14 3.95
C GLY A 195 -8.41 12.68 3.74
N HIS A 196 -7.11 12.43 3.55
CA HIS A 196 -6.55 11.08 3.46
C HIS A 196 -6.77 10.28 4.76
N ALA A 197 -6.36 10.82 5.92
CA ALA A 197 -6.53 10.17 7.22
C ALA A 197 -8.01 10.01 7.65
N GLU A 198 -8.93 10.81 7.13
CA GLU A 198 -10.36 10.66 7.40
C GLU A 198 -10.92 9.32 6.90
N CYS A 199 -10.32 8.75 5.84
CA CYS A 199 -10.67 7.41 5.35
C CYS A 199 -10.34 6.35 6.40
N LEU A 200 -9.11 6.38 6.94
CA LEU A 200 -8.66 5.48 7.98
C LEU A 200 -9.50 5.64 9.25
N LYS A 201 -9.68 6.89 9.73
CA LYS A 201 -10.52 7.20 10.90
C LYS A 201 -11.94 6.65 10.74
N PHE A 202 -12.56 6.86 9.58
CA PHE A 202 -13.89 6.33 9.31
C PHE A 202 -13.93 4.80 9.45
N MET A 203 -12.93 4.10 8.92
CA MET A 203 -12.89 2.64 9.02
C MET A 203 -12.66 2.12 10.43
N THR A 204 -11.95 2.86 11.29
CA THR A 204 -11.79 2.46 12.71
C THR A 204 -13.11 2.46 13.49
N THR A 205 -14.09 3.26 13.07
CA THR A 205 -15.40 3.34 13.75
C THR A 205 -16.20 2.03 13.73
N PHE A 206 -15.86 1.09 12.83
CA PHE A 206 -16.51 -0.21 12.74
C PHE A 206 -15.95 -1.25 13.71
N GLY A 207 -14.85 -0.96 14.43
CA GLY A 207 -14.32 -1.81 15.50
C GLY A 207 -13.91 -3.23 15.06
N LYS A 208 -13.42 -3.38 13.82
CA LYS A 208 -12.90 -4.66 13.31
C LYS A 208 -11.36 -4.71 13.46
N PRO A 209 -10.76 -5.89 13.70
CA PRO A 209 -9.31 -6.08 13.64
C PRO A 209 -8.75 -5.51 12.33
N MET A 210 -7.72 -4.67 12.42
CA MET A 210 -7.22 -3.92 11.26
C MET A 210 -5.70 -4.01 11.12
N LEU A 211 -5.24 -4.44 9.95
CA LEU A 211 -3.85 -4.30 9.53
C LEU A 211 -3.73 -3.05 8.66
N VAL A 212 -2.96 -2.06 9.10
CA VAL A 212 -2.71 -0.82 8.36
C VAL A 212 -1.32 -0.89 7.73
N LEU A 213 -1.25 -0.65 6.43
CA LEU A 213 -0.04 -0.75 5.63
C LEU A 213 0.29 0.60 4.97
N GLY A 214 1.54 0.75 4.54
CA GLY A 214 1.95 1.88 3.70
C GLY A 214 1.47 1.73 2.25
N GLY A 215 2.35 2.07 1.30
CA GLY A 215 2.04 2.07 -0.12
C GLY A 215 2.95 3.00 -0.91
N GLY A 216 2.45 3.51 -2.04
CA GLY A 216 3.11 4.56 -2.81
C GLY A 216 3.26 5.87 -2.03
N GLY A 217 4.05 6.79 -2.57
CA GLY A 217 4.32 8.09 -1.96
C GLY A 217 5.70 8.62 -2.31
N TYR A 218 5.78 9.63 -3.15
CA TYR A 218 7.01 10.04 -3.84
C TYR A 218 7.45 11.46 -3.49
N THR A 219 6.57 12.27 -2.90
CA THR A 219 6.97 13.45 -2.11
C THR A 219 7.21 13.03 -0.66
N ILE A 220 8.40 12.47 -0.38
CA ILE A 220 8.73 11.78 0.90
C ILE A 220 8.44 12.57 2.18
N ARG A 221 8.57 13.90 2.16
CA ARG A 221 8.23 14.76 3.32
C ARG A 221 6.73 14.72 3.63
N ASN A 222 5.87 14.59 2.61
CA ASN A 222 4.43 14.47 2.78
C ASN A 222 4.03 13.06 3.21
N VAL A 223 4.75 12.03 2.75
CA VAL A 223 4.60 10.64 3.23
C VAL A 223 4.85 10.57 4.74
N ALA A 224 5.98 11.13 5.20
CA ALA A 224 6.32 11.17 6.62
C ALA A 224 5.25 11.89 7.46
N ARG A 225 4.73 13.03 6.97
CA ARG A 225 3.64 13.76 7.63
C ARG A 225 2.35 12.95 7.69
N CYS A 226 1.98 12.32 6.58
CA CYS A 226 0.75 11.54 6.44
C CYS A 226 0.74 10.36 7.40
N TRP A 227 1.71 9.46 7.32
CA TRP A 227 1.73 8.26 8.16
C TRP A 227 1.96 8.58 9.65
N ALA A 228 2.68 9.66 9.97
CA ALA A 228 2.75 10.15 11.36
C ALA A 228 1.38 10.61 11.86
N TYR A 229 0.65 11.41 11.08
CA TYR A 229 -0.69 11.89 11.42
C TYR A 229 -1.71 10.74 11.53
N GLU A 230 -1.67 9.79 10.61
CA GLU A 230 -2.52 8.59 10.65
C GLU A 230 -2.23 7.73 11.88
N THR A 231 -0.96 7.58 12.27
CA THR A 231 -0.59 6.92 13.53
C THR A 231 -1.20 7.64 14.73
N GLY A 232 -1.15 8.98 14.75
CA GLY A 232 -1.83 9.79 15.78
C GLY A 232 -3.34 9.56 15.82
N CYS A 233 -3.98 9.48 14.65
CA CYS A 233 -5.41 9.19 14.52
C CYS A 233 -5.77 7.82 15.10
N LEU A 234 -4.99 6.78 14.81
CA LEU A 234 -5.20 5.43 15.34
C LEU A 234 -5.04 5.36 16.86
N LEU A 235 -4.13 6.17 17.42
CA LEU A 235 -3.91 6.26 18.86
C LEU A 235 -4.90 7.20 19.57
N ASN A 236 -5.80 7.86 18.82
CA ASN A 236 -6.66 8.94 19.32
C ASN A 236 -5.87 10.07 19.99
N VAL A 237 -4.72 10.43 19.40
CA VAL A 237 -3.86 11.53 19.84
C VAL A 237 -3.89 12.64 18.80
N ASP A 238 -4.32 13.83 19.22
CA ASP A 238 -4.23 15.03 18.41
C ASP A 238 -2.77 15.50 18.35
N LEU A 239 -2.12 15.27 17.20
CA LEU A 239 -0.76 15.76 16.96
C LEU A 239 -0.77 17.28 16.72
N GLU A 240 0.19 17.96 17.32
CA GLU A 240 0.40 19.39 17.06
C GLU A 240 0.83 19.64 15.61
N ASP A 241 0.38 20.77 15.06
CA ASP A 241 0.75 21.15 13.70
C ASP A 241 2.22 21.61 13.59
N ASN A 242 2.84 22.07 14.68
CA ASN A 242 4.28 22.36 14.68
C ASN A 242 5.05 21.05 14.74
N LEU A 243 5.96 20.82 13.79
CA LEU A 243 6.77 19.60 13.82
C LEU A 243 7.77 19.65 15.00
N PRO A 244 7.90 18.56 15.77
CA PRO A 244 8.92 18.47 16.80
C PRO A 244 10.32 18.40 16.16
N GLN A 245 11.33 18.84 16.90
CA GLN A 245 12.72 18.68 16.48
C GLN A 245 13.02 17.21 16.21
N ASN A 246 13.65 16.91 15.07
CA ASN A 246 14.04 15.57 14.66
C ASN A 246 15.23 15.63 13.71
N ASP A 247 15.86 14.49 13.46
CA ASP A 247 17.07 14.37 12.63
C ASP A 247 16.88 14.86 11.18
N TYR A 248 15.64 14.90 10.69
CA TYR A 248 15.30 15.27 9.32
C TYR A 248 14.51 16.59 9.23
N ILE A 249 14.50 17.42 10.28
CA ILE A 249 13.62 18.61 10.36
C ILE A 249 13.80 19.56 9.16
N GLU A 250 15.01 19.65 8.61
CA GLU A 250 15.34 20.51 7.46
C GLU A 250 14.57 20.13 6.19
N TYR A 251 14.10 18.89 6.06
CA TYR A 251 13.31 18.42 4.90
C TYR A 251 11.90 19.05 4.86
N PHE A 252 11.44 19.60 5.98
CA PHE A 252 10.09 20.13 6.15
C PHE A 252 10.03 21.67 6.10
N GLY A 253 11.17 22.32 5.82
CA GLY A 253 11.22 23.76 5.62
C GLY A 253 10.52 24.21 4.32
N PRO A 254 10.13 25.49 4.23
CA PRO A 254 10.33 26.52 5.26
C PRO A 254 9.25 26.56 6.35
N GLU A 255 8.14 25.83 6.22
CA GLU A 255 7.00 25.97 7.12
C GLU A 255 7.14 25.16 8.43
N TYR A 256 7.86 24.03 8.40
CA TYR A 256 8.03 23.11 9.54
C TYR A 256 6.69 22.70 10.18
N ARG A 257 5.65 22.55 9.36
CA ARG A 257 4.31 22.13 9.76
C ARG A 257 4.02 20.68 9.40
N LEU A 258 3.13 20.05 10.17
CA LEU A 258 2.58 18.73 9.89
C LEU A 258 1.61 18.81 8.70
N HIS A 259 0.67 19.75 8.73
CA HIS A 259 -0.29 19.91 7.66
C HIS A 259 0.23 20.85 6.56
N PHE A 260 -0.23 20.61 5.34
CA PHE A 260 -0.02 21.49 4.20
C PHE A 260 -1.35 21.73 3.50
N THR A 261 -1.46 22.85 2.79
CA THR A 261 -2.66 23.20 2.02
C THR A 261 -2.61 22.50 0.66
N PRO A 262 -3.69 21.83 0.23
CA PRO A 262 -3.81 21.35 -1.14
C PRO A 262 -3.61 22.46 -2.18
N SER A 263 -3.15 22.07 -3.36
CA SER A 263 -2.92 22.99 -4.47
C SER A 263 -4.23 23.58 -5.04
N ASN A 264 -4.10 24.60 -5.89
CA ASN A 264 -5.21 25.16 -6.67
C ASN A 264 -5.52 24.36 -7.95
N MET A 265 -5.11 23.09 -8.04
CA MET A 265 -5.44 22.19 -9.15
C MET A 265 -6.96 22.08 -9.33
N GLU A 266 -7.42 22.05 -10.58
CA GLU A 266 -8.82 21.84 -10.91
C GLU A 266 -9.23 20.38 -10.63
N ASN A 267 -10.34 20.21 -9.91
CA ASN A 267 -10.95 18.91 -9.70
C ASN A 267 -11.78 18.51 -10.92
N GLN A 268 -11.30 17.53 -11.69
CA GLN A 268 -11.97 17.06 -12.91
C GLN A 268 -13.10 16.06 -12.63
N ASN A 269 -13.34 15.73 -11.37
CA ASN A 269 -14.37 14.78 -10.92
C ASN A 269 -15.70 15.51 -10.69
N GLU A 270 -16.37 15.88 -11.78
CA GLU A 270 -17.69 16.48 -11.71
C GLU A 270 -18.66 15.66 -10.86
N ARG A 271 -19.54 16.34 -10.11
CA ARG A 271 -20.47 15.68 -9.19
C ARG A 271 -21.32 14.60 -9.87
N GLU A 272 -21.80 14.85 -11.08
CA GLU A 272 -22.59 13.87 -11.85
C GLU A 272 -21.79 12.59 -12.16
N TYR A 273 -20.49 12.74 -12.48
CA TYR A 273 -19.60 11.61 -12.70
C TYR A 273 -19.40 10.78 -11.43
N LEU A 274 -19.10 11.44 -10.31
CA LEU A 274 -18.93 10.77 -9.01
C LEU A 274 -20.21 10.06 -8.56
N GLU A 275 -21.37 10.71 -8.73
CA GLU A 275 -22.67 10.10 -8.44
C GLU A 275 -22.92 8.86 -9.30
N LYS A 276 -22.56 8.89 -10.59
CA LYS A 276 -22.68 7.73 -11.48
C LYS A 276 -21.81 6.56 -11.01
N VAL A 277 -20.53 6.81 -10.70
CA VAL A 277 -19.60 5.79 -10.17
C VAL A 277 -20.15 5.21 -8.86
N ARG A 278 -20.46 6.07 -7.90
CA ARG A 278 -21.04 5.69 -6.60
C ARG A 278 -22.29 4.84 -6.76
N ASN A 279 -23.25 5.29 -7.56
CA ASN A 279 -24.53 4.61 -7.71
C ASN A 279 -24.38 3.23 -8.34
N LYS A 280 -23.48 3.07 -9.33
CA LYS A 280 -23.17 1.77 -9.93
C LYS A 280 -22.55 0.81 -8.91
N ILE A 281 -21.62 1.27 -8.09
CA ILE A 281 -21.00 0.46 -7.03
C ILE A 281 -22.04 0.06 -5.97
N LEU A 282 -22.88 1.01 -5.55
CA LEU A 282 -23.96 0.73 -4.61
C LEU A 282 -24.98 -0.27 -5.18
N GLN A 283 -25.27 -0.22 -6.48
CA GLN A 283 -26.11 -1.22 -7.16
C GLN A 283 -25.45 -2.60 -7.16
N ASN A 284 -24.16 -2.70 -7.46
CA ASN A 284 -23.42 -3.97 -7.38
C ASN A 284 -23.48 -4.56 -5.97
N LEU A 285 -23.27 -3.74 -4.93
CA LEU A 285 -23.35 -4.14 -3.53
C LEU A 285 -24.75 -4.62 -3.09
N GLN A 286 -25.82 -4.10 -3.70
CA GLN A 286 -27.18 -4.57 -3.42
C GLN A 286 -27.43 -6.00 -3.93
N LEU A 287 -26.69 -6.44 -4.94
CA LEU A 287 -26.82 -7.79 -5.51
C LEU A 287 -26.09 -8.87 -4.67
N ILE A 288 -25.17 -8.48 -3.79
CA ILE A 288 -24.47 -9.39 -2.90
C ILE A 288 -25.46 -9.92 -1.85
N GLU A 289 -25.56 -11.23 -1.67
CA GLU A 289 -26.36 -11.83 -0.61
C GLU A 289 -25.81 -11.43 0.77
N PRO A 290 -26.64 -10.92 1.70
CA PRO A 290 -26.18 -10.63 3.07
C PRO A 290 -25.65 -11.89 3.73
N ALA A 291 -24.55 -11.75 4.47
CA ALA A 291 -23.87 -12.83 5.18
C ALA A 291 -24.84 -13.78 5.95
N PRO A 292 -24.96 -15.07 5.56
CA PRO A 292 -25.64 -16.05 6.40
C PRO A 292 -24.77 -16.45 7.61
N ASN A 293 -25.43 -16.77 8.72
CA ASN A 293 -24.84 -17.31 9.96
C ASN A 293 -24.72 -18.83 9.89
N VAL A 294 -23.60 -19.43 9.44
CA VAL A 294 -23.39 -20.90 9.50
C VAL A 294 -21.90 -21.31 9.43
N PRO A 295 -21.52 -22.58 9.73
CA PRO A 295 -20.62 -23.02 10.81
C PRO A 295 -19.13 -23.17 10.44
N PHE A 296 -18.30 -23.44 11.46
CA PHE A 296 -16.83 -23.48 11.47
C PHE A 296 -16.14 -24.34 10.38
N HIS A 297 -14.97 -23.88 9.90
CA HIS A 297 -14.04 -24.62 9.03
C HIS A 297 -12.73 -24.99 9.76
N ASN A 298 -12.07 -26.08 9.35
CA ASN A 298 -10.78 -26.54 9.89
C ASN A 298 -9.59 -25.62 9.54
N VAL A 299 -8.96 -25.01 10.54
CA VAL A 299 -7.86 -24.04 10.40
C VAL A 299 -6.49 -24.75 10.23
N PRO A 300 -5.69 -24.44 9.19
CA PRO A 300 -4.29 -24.88 9.08
C PRO A 300 -3.38 -24.22 10.13
N SER A 301 -2.22 -24.81 10.43
CA SER A 301 -1.27 -24.26 11.42
C SER A 301 -0.74 -22.85 11.07
N ASP A 302 -0.43 -22.06 12.09
CA ASP A 302 0.13 -20.70 11.99
C ASP A 302 1.44 -20.68 11.19
N ALA A 303 1.71 -19.57 10.50
CA ALA A 303 2.96 -19.42 9.72
C ALA A 303 4.17 -19.14 10.62
N LEU A 304 3.94 -18.62 11.84
CA LEU A 304 4.97 -18.25 12.81
C LEU A 304 4.56 -18.68 14.22
N GLU A 305 5.36 -19.53 14.84
CA GLU A 305 5.33 -19.73 16.30
C GLU A 305 6.07 -18.55 16.95
N LEU A 306 5.32 -17.50 17.31
CA LEU A 306 5.85 -16.45 18.19
C LEU A 306 6.00 -17.05 19.59
N ASP A 307 7.23 -17.22 20.07
CA ASP A 307 7.53 -17.57 21.45
C ASP A 307 6.81 -16.57 22.38
N GLU A 308 6.00 -17.08 23.31
CA GLU A 308 5.31 -16.30 24.36
C GLU A 308 6.30 -15.78 25.41
N ARG A 309 7.34 -15.05 24.99
CA ARG A 309 8.16 -14.28 25.91
C ARG A 309 7.47 -12.94 26.15
N PRO A 310 7.12 -12.58 27.39
CA PRO A 310 6.60 -11.26 27.68
C PRO A 310 7.64 -10.22 27.25
N ASP A 311 7.19 -9.18 26.53
CA ASP A 311 7.97 -8.03 26.10
C ASP A 311 8.61 -7.34 27.33
N ALA A 312 9.80 -7.79 27.73
CA ALA A 312 10.55 -7.26 28.86
C ALA A 312 11.74 -6.38 28.43
N ASP A 313 11.98 -6.20 27.13
CA ASP A 313 13.19 -5.55 26.61
C ASP A 313 12.95 -4.11 26.10
N LEU A 314 11.97 -3.39 26.65
CA LEU A 314 11.77 -1.94 26.41
C LEU A 314 11.96 -1.09 27.67
N LEU A 315 12.82 -1.52 28.60
CA LEU A 315 13.24 -0.69 29.73
C LEU A 315 14.65 -0.15 29.48
N ASP A 316 14.69 1.09 29.02
CA ASP A 316 15.64 2.17 29.35
C ASP A 316 17.05 1.73 29.80
N ASP A 317 18.01 1.79 28.87
CA ASP A 317 19.43 1.43 29.09
C ASP A 317 20.28 2.63 29.60
N ASP A 318 19.63 3.63 30.21
CA ASP A 318 20.26 4.79 30.85
C ASP A 318 19.95 4.83 32.35
N GLU A 319 20.33 3.78 33.10
CA GLU A 319 20.73 3.87 34.52
C GLU A 319 21.04 2.47 35.10
N ARG A 320 22.32 2.07 35.09
CA ARG A 320 22.95 1.33 36.20
C ARG A 320 24.46 1.20 36.02
N GLY A 321 25.17 2.00 36.81
CA GLY A 321 26.57 1.74 37.13
C GLY A 321 26.75 0.51 38.02
N GLU A 322 27.97 -0.04 37.90
CA GLU A 322 28.69 -0.89 38.86
C GLU A 322 28.18 -2.32 39.14
N GLY A 323 28.95 -3.29 38.64
CA GLY A 323 29.46 -4.39 39.48
C GLY A 323 29.03 -5.82 39.11
N GLY A 324 30.02 -6.63 38.74
CA GLY A 324 30.06 -8.05 39.16
C GLY A 324 29.78 -9.12 38.10
N ALA A 325 30.87 -9.58 37.47
CA ALA A 325 31.17 -10.93 37.01
C ALA A 325 30.04 -11.99 36.89
N GLY A 326 29.90 -12.54 35.68
CA GLY A 326 29.14 -13.76 35.40
C GLY A 326 29.45 -14.29 34.00
N ASP A 327 30.60 -14.95 33.86
CA ASP A 327 30.98 -15.77 32.71
C ASP A 327 29.92 -16.86 32.47
N GLU A 328 29.32 -16.94 31.29
CA GLU A 328 29.16 -18.20 30.54
C GLU A 328 28.52 -18.00 29.14
N LYS A 329 29.25 -18.48 28.12
CA LYS A 329 28.78 -18.96 26.80
C LYS A 329 28.43 -17.94 25.71
N LYS A 330 29.47 -17.28 25.17
CA LYS A 330 29.55 -16.93 23.74
C LYS A 330 30.35 -18.00 22.99
N LYS A 331 29.67 -18.85 22.23
CA LYS A 331 30.27 -19.62 21.12
C LYS A 331 29.23 -19.74 20.02
N LEU A 332 29.52 -19.09 18.89
CA LEU A 332 29.23 -19.46 17.49
C LEU A 332 28.94 -18.19 16.67
N TRP A 333 29.98 -17.66 16.03
CA TRP A 333 30.05 -17.25 14.62
C TRP A 333 31.20 -16.23 14.43
N ALA A 334 32.44 -16.71 14.49
CA ALA A 334 33.61 -15.96 14.02
C ALA A 334 33.91 -16.42 12.59
N GLY A 335 33.46 -15.63 11.62
CA GLY A 335 33.95 -15.67 10.26
C GLY A 335 34.70 -14.38 10.02
N GLU A 336 36.02 -14.44 10.15
CA GLU A 336 36.95 -13.35 9.82
C GLU A 336 36.85 -13.03 8.32
N VAL A 337 36.69 -11.73 8.00
CA VAL A 337 37.09 -11.18 6.71
C VAL A 337 37.86 -9.90 7.03
N ASP A 338 39.18 -10.02 7.10
CA ASP A 338 40.13 -8.91 7.03
C ASP A 338 40.32 -8.54 5.54
N GLY A 339 40.40 -7.24 5.26
CA GLY A 339 40.47 -6.70 3.91
C GLY A 339 40.32 -5.19 3.90
N SER A 340 41.33 -4.50 4.43
CA SER A 340 41.55 -3.05 4.38
C SER A 340 41.14 -2.39 3.05
N TYR A 341 40.36 -1.30 3.11
CA TYR A 341 40.30 -0.31 2.03
C TYR A 341 40.66 1.06 2.58
N GLY A 342 41.78 1.58 2.06
CA GLY A 342 42.35 2.87 2.41
C GLY A 342 41.55 4.05 1.85
N GLU A 343 41.83 5.20 2.46
CA GLU A 343 41.39 6.52 2.06
C GLU A 343 41.74 6.79 0.58
N GLY A 344 40.73 7.17 -0.19
CA GLY A 344 40.86 7.50 -1.61
C GLY A 344 39.88 8.61 -1.99
N GLU A 345 40.46 9.78 -2.21
CA GLU A 345 39.98 11.06 -2.76
C GLU A 345 38.61 11.13 -3.48
N LYS A 346 37.90 12.22 -3.16
CA LYS A 346 36.70 12.73 -3.85
C LYS A 346 37.03 13.15 -5.30
N PRO A 347 36.19 12.81 -6.31
CA PRO A 347 36.15 13.57 -7.54
C PRO A 347 34.91 14.48 -7.57
N ASN A 348 35.21 15.76 -7.66
CA ASN A 348 34.31 16.87 -7.97
C ASN A 348 33.84 16.75 -9.44
N ARG A 349 32.54 16.64 -9.70
CA ARG A 349 31.98 16.85 -11.05
C ARG A 349 30.65 17.61 -11.00
N ASN A 350 30.69 18.80 -11.57
CA ASN A 350 29.57 19.65 -11.92
C ASN A 350 28.53 18.88 -12.76
N VAL A 351 27.26 19.00 -12.39
CA VAL A 351 26.12 18.61 -13.21
C VAL A 351 25.52 19.88 -13.79
N SER A 352 25.86 20.17 -15.04
CA SER A 352 25.09 21.06 -15.90
C SER A 352 24.74 20.28 -17.18
N ASP A 353 23.47 20.41 -17.57
CA ASP A 353 22.90 20.06 -18.87
C ASP A 353 22.53 18.59 -19.12
N ILE A 354 21.28 18.24 -18.79
CA ILE A 354 20.54 17.16 -19.44
C ILE A 354 19.15 17.71 -19.83
N GLU A 355 18.98 18.03 -21.12
CA GLU A 355 17.67 18.29 -21.73
C GLU A 355 16.97 16.96 -22.10
N PRO A 356 15.62 16.87 -22.01
CA PRO A 356 14.89 15.66 -22.35
C PRO A 356 14.68 15.50 -23.87
N SER A 357 15.09 14.34 -24.41
CA SER A 357 14.92 13.98 -25.82
C SER A 357 13.46 13.66 -26.18
N LYS A 358 12.92 14.35 -27.19
CA LYS A 358 11.61 14.08 -27.81
C LYS A 358 11.61 12.74 -28.56
N ARG A 359 10.67 11.84 -28.24
CA ARG A 359 10.37 10.64 -29.06
C ARG A 359 9.51 11.03 -30.26
N SER A 360 9.99 10.68 -31.46
CA SER A 360 9.28 10.76 -32.74
C SER A 360 8.47 9.48 -32.97
N SER A 361 7.16 9.64 -33.17
CA SER A 361 6.26 8.60 -33.67
C SER A 361 6.44 8.44 -35.19
N ARG A 362 6.73 7.22 -35.64
CA ARG A 362 6.68 6.84 -37.06
C ARG A 362 5.41 6.04 -37.33
N ASN A 363 4.48 6.66 -38.06
CA ASN A 363 3.35 6.01 -38.69
C ASN A 363 3.83 4.97 -39.71
N LYS A 364 3.30 3.74 -39.62
CA LYS A 364 3.31 2.75 -40.72
C LYS A 364 1.90 2.70 -41.30
N THR A 365 1.74 3.23 -42.50
CA THR A 365 0.59 3.00 -43.37
C THR A 365 0.80 1.68 -44.13
N ASN A 366 -0.13 0.74 -43.98
CA ASN A 366 -0.20 -0.48 -44.78
C ASN A 366 -0.81 -0.15 -46.15
N GLY A 367 -0.04 -0.39 -47.22
CA GLY A 367 -0.54 -0.40 -48.60
C GLY A 367 -1.19 -1.74 -48.91
N VAL A 368 -2.41 -1.68 -49.44
CA VAL A 368 -3.15 -2.80 -50.02
C VAL A 368 -2.85 -2.80 -51.52
N GLU A 369 -2.24 -3.88 -52.03
CA GLU A 369 -2.15 -4.14 -53.47
C GLU A 369 -3.30 -5.07 -53.88
N GLU A 370 -4.20 -4.56 -54.72
CA GLU A 370 -5.18 -5.33 -55.48
C GLU A 370 -4.49 -5.92 -56.73
N ASN A 371 -4.59 -7.24 -56.89
CA ASN A 371 -4.31 -7.94 -58.14
C ASN A 371 -5.63 -8.39 -58.77
N GLY A 372 -5.90 -7.97 -60.02
CA GLY A 372 -6.81 -8.68 -60.92
C GLY A 372 -7.66 -7.83 -61.86
N ALA A 373 -7.18 -7.60 -63.09
CA ALA A 373 -7.88 -7.82 -64.37
C ALA A 373 -7.27 -6.95 -65.48
N GLY A 374 -6.70 -7.58 -66.50
CA GLY A 374 -6.14 -6.94 -67.70
C GLY A 374 -5.21 -7.87 -68.45
#